data_AF-A0A963GSQ5-F1
#
_entry.id   AF-A0A963GSQ5-F1
#
_cell.length_a   1.000
_cell.length_b   1.000
_cell.length_c   1.000
_cell.angle_alpha   90.00
_cell.angle_beta   90.00
_cell.angle_gamma   90.00
#
_symmetry.space_group_name_H-M   'P 1'
#
loop_
_entity.id
_entity.type
_entity.pdbx_description
1 polymer ?
#
loop_
_entity_poly.entity_id
_entity_poly.type
_entity_poly.pdbx_seq_one_letter_code
_entity_poly.pdbx_strand_id
1 'polypeptide(L)'
;MATFQYQGERDVGEIADRVYGRLTTRQRDQAIAALLKANAELRDLRRLRPGTELEAPALPGLGDRPSPIEPPVRPDPVVRPDPIDRPEPADQPQAARPTADDIDAGLAGELIDALGALQKTSEARFDNELRRLKEQQATLGSAELARLVAADPALGQLAERAAKDTEQRAASVDKRRQTLTDIIRQAAVVLEKGREG
;
A
#
# COMPACT_ATOMS: atom_id res chain seq x y z
N MET A 1 -19.42 7.03 -19.94
CA MET A 1 -19.21 6.52 -18.59
C MET A 1 -18.70 5.10 -18.72
N ALA A 2 -17.61 4.74 -18.04
CA ALA A 2 -17.08 3.38 -18.10
C ALA A 2 -17.83 2.52 -17.06
N THR A 3 -18.32 1.36 -17.47
CA THR A 3 -18.92 0.37 -16.57
C THR A 3 -17.95 -0.81 -16.42
N PHE A 4 -17.86 -1.36 -15.22
CA PHE A 4 -17.04 -2.54 -14.93
C PHE A 4 -17.82 -3.53 -14.09
N GLN A 5 -17.53 -4.82 -14.26
CA GLN A 5 -18.17 -5.87 -13.47
C GLN A 5 -17.38 -6.14 -12.20
N TYR A 6 -18.06 -6.19 -11.06
CA TYR A 6 -17.51 -6.65 -9.79
C TYR A 6 -17.08 -8.12 -9.92
N GLN A 7 -15.82 -8.43 -9.62
CA GLN A 7 -15.29 -9.80 -9.73
C GLN A 7 -15.11 -10.50 -8.37
N GLY A 8 -15.63 -9.91 -7.29
CA GLY A 8 -15.48 -10.45 -5.94
C GLY A 8 -14.21 -9.96 -5.24
N GLU A 9 -13.73 -8.76 -5.61
CA GLU A 9 -12.60 -8.09 -4.99
C GLU A 9 -12.84 -7.91 -3.48
N ARG A 10 -11.77 -8.06 -2.69
CA ARG A 10 -11.89 -8.05 -1.22
C ARG A 10 -12.04 -6.66 -0.65
N ASP A 11 -11.65 -5.64 -1.41
CA ASP A 11 -11.66 -4.23 -1.02
C ASP A 11 -11.96 -3.32 -2.22
N VAL A 12 -12.61 -2.18 -1.96
CA VAL A 12 -12.84 -1.10 -2.94
C VAL A 12 -11.52 -0.53 -3.44
N GLY A 13 -10.45 -0.60 -2.64
CA GLY A 13 -9.10 -0.24 -3.08
C GLY A 13 -8.57 -1.11 -4.23
N GLU A 14 -8.82 -2.41 -4.20
CA GLU A 14 -8.44 -3.33 -5.30
C GLU A 14 -9.24 -3.03 -6.58
N ILE A 15 -10.53 -2.68 -6.41
CA ILE A 15 -11.38 -2.22 -7.52
C ILE A 15 -10.82 -0.94 -8.12
N ALA A 16 -10.45 0.03 -7.29
CA ALA A 16 -9.87 1.30 -7.74
C ALA A 16 -8.58 1.07 -8.54
N ASP A 17 -7.65 0.27 -8.01
CA ASP A 17 -6.39 -0.06 -8.68
C ASP A 17 -6.61 -0.79 -10.02
N ARG A 18 -7.65 -1.64 -10.11
CA ARG A 18 -8.00 -2.35 -11.36
C ARG A 18 -8.63 -1.42 -12.39
N VAL A 19 -9.55 -0.56 -11.97
CA VAL A 19 -10.32 0.33 -12.85
C VAL A 19 -9.47 1.50 -13.35
N TYR A 20 -8.66 2.10 -12.49
CA TYR A 20 -7.87 3.29 -12.81
C TYR A 20 -6.36 3.02 -12.99
N GLY A 21 -5.89 1.80 -12.77
CA GLY A 21 -4.49 1.42 -12.95
C GLY A 21 -3.59 1.81 -11.76
N ARG A 22 -2.28 2.03 -12.02
CA ARG A 22 -1.29 2.38 -10.98
C ARG A 22 -1.60 3.74 -10.35
N LEU A 23 -2.39 3.73 -9.28
CA LEU A 23 -2.76 4.89 -8.47
C LEU A 23 -1.72 5.16 -7.38
N THR A 24 -1.37 6.43 -7.17
CA THR A 24 -0.67 6.86 -5.94
C THR A 24 -1.61 6.81 -4.73
N THR A 25 -1.10 6.78 -3.50
CA THR A 25 -1.92 6.70 -2.27
C THR A 25 -3.00 7.79 -2.21
N ARG A 26 -2.66 9.04 -2.58
CA ARG A 26 -3.64 10.14 -2.63
C ARG A 26 -4.70 9.96 -3.71
N GLN A 27 -4.32 9.43 -4.87
CA GLN A 27 -5.27 9.16 -5.96
C GLN A 27 -6.16 7.96 -5.65
N ARG A 28 -5.65 6.96 -4.94
CA ARG A 28 -6.43 5.81 -4.46
C ARG A 28 -7.54 6.27 -3.53
N ASP A 29 -7.24 7.14 -2.56
CA ASP A 29 -8.26 7.66 -1.63
C ASP A 29 -9.35 8.47 -2.38
N GLN A 30 -8.94 9.25 -3.39
CA GLN A 30 -9.85 10.02 -4.22
C GLN A 30 -10.72 9.12 -5.13
N ALA A 31 -10.14 8.04 -5.66
CA ALA A 31 -10.85 7.05 -6.45
C ALA A 31 -11.83 6.23 -5.61
N ILE A 32 -11.45 5.83 -4.40
CA ILE A 32 -12.34 5.15 -3.45
C ILE A 32 -13.52 6.05 -3.09
N ALA A 33 -13.26 7.33 -2.77
CA ALA A 33 -14.32 8.28 -2.44
C ALA A 33 -15.28 8.52 -3.62
N ALA A 34 -14.78 8.59 -4.84
CA ALA A 34 -15.60 8.73 -6.03
C ALA A 34 -16.40 7.46 -6.36
N LEU A 35 -15.78 6.29 -6.26
CA LEU A 35 -16.43 4.99 -6.46
C LEU A 35 -17.55 4.76 -5.44
N LEU A 36 -17.33 5.10 -4.17
CA LEU A 36 -18.36 5.02 -3.12
C LEU A 36 -19.48 6.03 -3.31
N LYS A 37 -19.19 7.20 -3.90
CA LYS A 37 -20.19 8.23 -4.21
C LYS A 37 -21.06 7.85 -5.40
N ALA A 38 -20.47 7.23 -6.43
CA ALA A 38 -21.19 6.75 -7.60
C ALA A 38 -21.92 5.43 -7.34
N ASN A 39 -21.36 4.55 -6.51
CA ASN A 39 -21.94 3.24 -6.20
C ASN A 39 -22.00 3.04 -4.69
N ALA A 40 -23.10 3.49 -4.07
CA ALA A 40 -23.34 3.28 -2.64
C ALA A 40 -23.33 1.79 -2.24
N GLU A 41 -23.60 0.88 -3.19
CA GLU A 41 -23.59 -0.57 -2.99
C GLU A 41 -22.19 -1.13 -2.69
N LEU A 42 -21.12 -0.44 -3.10
CA LEU A 42 -19.74 -0.79 -2.77
C LEU A 42 -19.41 -0.64 -1.27
N ARG A 43 -20.27 0.00 -0.46
CA ARG A 43 -20.13 0.01 1.01
C ARG A 43 -20.29 -1.36 1.64
N ASP A 44 -21.08 -2.24 1.02
CA ASP A 44 -21.37 -3.59 1.50
C ASP A 44 -20.93 -4.63 0.45
N LEU A 45 -19.61 -4.73 0.22
CA LEU A 45 -18.99 -5.72 -0.69
C LEU A 45 -19.44 -7.17 -0.44
N ARG A 46 -19.88 -7.49 0.78
CA ARG A 46 -20.44 -8.81 1.16
C ARG A 46 -21.84 -9.11 0.60
N ARG A 47 -22.57 -8.08 0.18
CA ARG A 47 -23.91 -8.20 -0.41
C ARG A 47 -23.89 -8.20 -1.94
N LEU A 48 -22.81 -7.70 -2.54
CA LEU A 48 -22.61 -7.67 -3.98
C LEU A 48 -22.28 -9.07 -4.51
N ARG A 49 -23.00 -9.50 -5.54
CA ARG A 49 -22.69 -10.75 -6.24
C ARG A 49 -21.61 -10.49 -7.30
N PRO A 50 -20.64 -11.40 -7.47
CA PRO A 50 -19.74 -11.33 -8.62
C PRO A 50 -20.55 -11.28 -9.92
N GLY A 51 -20.25 -10.31 -10.79
CA GLY A 51 -20.98 -10.02 -12.03
C GLY A 51 -21.87 -8.78 -11.98
N THR A 52 -22.05 -8.12 -10.83
CA THR A 52 -22.78 -6.84 -10.77
C THR A 52 -22.05 -5.76 -11.56
N GLU A 53 -22.75 -5.08 -12.47
CA GLU A 53 -22.23 -3.92 -13.20
C GLU A 53 -22.19 -2.69 -12.29
N LEU A 54 -21.03 -2.06 -12.21
CA LEU A 54 -20.75 -0.88 -11.40
C LEU A 54 -20.26 0.25 -12.29
N GLU A 55 -20.57 1.48 -11.89
CA GLU A 55 -20.16 2.68 -12.62
C GLU A 55 -18.76 3.14 -12.17
N ALA A 56 -17.84 3.33 -13.11
CA ALA A 56 -16.59 4.04 -12.86
C ALA A 56 -16.80 5.53 -13.18
N PRO A 57 -16.91 6.41 -12.16
CA PRO A 57 -16.97 7.84 -12.41
C PRO A 57 -15.66 8.32 -13.05
N ALA A 58 -15.77 9.14 -14.10
CA ALA A 58 -14.61 9.75 -14.72
C ALA A 58 -13.96 10.74 -13.74
N LEU A 59 -12.73 10.45 -13.31
CA LEU A 59 -11.97 11.31 -12.42
C LEU A 59 -11.08 12.25 -13.26
N PRO A 60 -11.21 13.58 -13.11
CA PRO A 60 -10.34 14.51 -13.83
C PRO A 60 -8.88 14.33 -13.38
N GLY A 61 -7.99 13.98 -14.32
CA GLY A 61 -6.57 13.67 -14.06
C GLY A 61 -6.23 12.18 -13.98
N LEU A 62 -7.23 11.30 -14.06
CA LEU A 62 -7.12 9.83 -14.12
C LEU A 62 -7.80 9.36 -15.41
N GLY A 63 -7.28 9.81 -16.53
CA GLY A 63 -7.76 9.49 -17.87
C GLY A 63 -7.14 8.20 -18.39
N ASP A 64 -7.98 7.46 -19.11
CA ASP A 64 -7.75 6.21 -19.82
C ASP A 64 -6.30 5.98 -20.29
N ARG A 65 -5.87 4.72 -20.14
CA ARG A 65 -4.81 4.03 -20.88
C ARG A 65 -4.18 4.91 -21.98
N PRO A 66 -2.89 5.29 -21.90
CA PRO A 66 -2.31 6.20 -22.87
C PRO A 66 -2.47 5.61 -24.27
N SER A 67 -3.28 6.28 -25.10
CA SER A 67 -3.24 6.06 -26.54
C SER A 67 -1.83 6.32 -27.06
N PRO A 68 -1.38 5.62 -28.12
CA PRO A 68 -0.08 5.84 -28.71
C PRO A 68 0.06 7.31 -29.06
N ILE A 69 1.15 7.92 -28.58
CA ILE A 69 1.50 9.31 -28.82
C ILE A 69 1.50 9.54 -30.34
N GLU A 70 0.50 10.24 -30.86
CA GLU A 70 0.55 10.85 -32.18
C GLU A 70 1.73 11.84 -32.17
N PRO A 71 2.64 11.79 -33.16
CA PRO A 71 3.77 12.70 -33.19
C PRO A 71 3.26 14.14 -33.33
N PRO A 72 3.85 15.12 -32.62
CA PRO A 72 3.39 16.49 -32.70
C PRO A 72 3.56 17.01 -34.13
N VAL A 73 2.48 17.60 -34.66
CA VAL A 73 2.46 18.37 -35.90
C VAL A 73 3.56 19.43 -35.83
N ARG A 74 4.48 19.40 -36.80
CA ARG A 74 5.53 20.40 -36.93
C ARG A 74 4.88 21.77 -37.15
N PRO A 75 5.18 22.81 -36.34
CA PRO A 75 4.91 24.17 -36.78
C PRO A 75 5.88 24.53 -37.91
N ASP A 76 5.38 25.28 -38.89
CA ASP A 76 6.09 25.77 -40.07
C ASP A 76 7.42 26.47 -39.73
N PRO A 77 8.40 26.46 -40.66
CA PRO A 77 9.71 27.03 -40.42
C PRO A 77 9.63 28.56 -40.29
N VAL A 78 9.78 29.05 -39.06
CA VAL A 78 10.07 30.46 -38.82
C VAL A 78 11.45 30.77 -39.39
N VAL A 79 11.46 31.67 -40.38
CA VAL A 79 12.65 32.24 -41.01
C VAL A 79 13.58 32.79 -39.93
N ARG A 80 14.80 32.25 -39.86
CA ARG A 80 15.86 32.77 -38.98
C ARG A 80 16.42 34.05 -39.62
N PRO A 81 16.50 35.19 -38.91
CA PRO A 81 17.47 36.23 -39.25
C PRO A 81 18.87 35.78 -38.82
N ASP A 82 19.87 36.27 -39.55
CA ASP A 82 21.30 35.95 -39.48
C ASP A 82 21.93 36.01 -38.07
N PRO A 83 23.05 35.28 -37.86
CA PRO A 83 23.63 35.08 -36.54
C PRO A 83 24.29 36.36 -36.03
N ILE A 84 23.74 36.92 -34.96
CA ILE A 84 24.49 37.85 -34.11
C ILE A 84 25.48 37.03 -33.30
N ASP A 85 26.76 37.37 -33.47
CA ASP A 85 27.90 36.95 -32.65
C ASP A 85 27.50 36.75 -31.18
N ARG A 86 27.33 35.50 -30.77
CA ARG A 86 27.34 35.14 -29.35
C ARG A 86 28.75 34.68 -29.03
N PRO A 87 29.45 35.29 -28.06
CA PRO A 87 30.64 34.67 -27.52
C PRO A 87 30.26 33.28 -26.99
N GLU A 88 31.03 32.26 -27.39
CA GLU A 88 30.90 30.90 -26.85
C GLU A 88 30.86 30.99 -25.31
N PRO A 89 29.85 30.40 -24.65
CA PRO A 89 29.91 30.27 -23.20
C PRO A 89 31.03 29.28 -22.89
N ALA A 90 32.15 29.81 -22.40
CA ALA A 90 33.21 29.05 -21.78
C ALA A 90 32.63 28.12 -20.70
N ASP A 91 33.05 26.84 -20.78
CA ASP A 91 33.07 25.88 -19.68
C ASP A 91 31.88 25.92 -18.72
N GLN A 92 30.70 25.48 -19.18
CA GLN A 92 29.80 24.83 -18.23
C GLN A 92 30.40 23.45 -17.92
N PRO A 93 30.81 23.15 -16.68
CA PRO A 93 31.21 21.80 -16.32
C PRO A 93 30.03 20.89 -16.62
N GLN A 94 30.18 20.00 -17.60
CA GLN A 94 29.22 18.92 -17.81
C GLN A 94 29.18 18.12 -16.51
N ALA A 95 28.11 18.30 -15.71
CA ALA A 95 27.86 17.42 -14.59
C ALA A 95 27.87 15.99 -15.15
N ALA A 96 28.81 15.17 -14.67
CA ALA A 96 28.95 13.80 -15.13
C ALA A 96 27.58 13.12 -15.02
N ARG A 97 27.11 12.55 -16.14
CA ARG A 97 25.87 11.77 -16.10
C ARG A 97 26.08 10.62 -15.13
N PRO A 98 25.12 10.33 -14.23
CA PRO A 98 25.23 9.21 -13.31
C PRO A 98 25.48 7.94 -14.11
N THR A 99 26.44 7.15 -13.66
CA THR A 99 26.73 5.83 -14.24
C THR A 99 25.65 4.84 -13.84
N ALA A 100 25.58 3.69 -14.52
CA ALA A 100 24.66 2.62 -14.13
C ALA A 100 24.91 2.19 -12.66
N ASP A 101 26.18 2.13 -12.28
CA ASP A 101 26.62 1.79 -10.92
C ASP A 101 26.12 2.83 -9.88
N ASP A 102 26.12 4.13 -10.22
CA ASP A 102 25.58 5.17 -9.35
C ASP A 102 24.06 5.04 -9.16
N ILE A 103 23.34 4.60 -10.21
CA ILE A 103 21.89 4.39 -10.18
C ILE A 103 21.54 3.16 -9.34
N ASP A 104 22.28 2.07 -9.52
CA ASP A 104 22.07 0.81 -8.79
C ASP A 104 22.39 0.97 -7.29
N ALA A 105 23.47 1.70 -6.96
CA ALA A 105 23.80 2.04 -5.58
C ALA A 105 22.74 2.95 -4.91
N GLY A 106 22.17 3.90 -5.68
CA GLY A 106 21.07 4.74 -5.22
C GLY A 106 19.80 3.93 -4.93
N LEU A 107 19.42 3.03 -5.85
CA LEU A 107 18.26 2.16 -5.71
C LEU A 107 18.40 1.20 -4.51
N ALA A 108 19.59 0.62 -4.30
CA ALA A 108 19.86 -0.24 -3.16
C ALA A 108 19.68 0.53 -1.83
N GLY A 109 20.15 1.78 -1.76
CA GLY A 109 19.94 2.66 -0.61
C GLY A 109 18.46 2.93 -0.33
N GLU A 110 17.70 3.32 -1.36
CA GLU A 110 16.26 3.57 -1.23
C GLU A 110 15.49 2.32 -0.76
N LEU A 111 15.86 1.14 -1.25
CA LEU A 111 15.26 -0.13 -0.83
C LEU A 111 15.57 -0.46 0.64
N ILE A 112 16.80 -0.23 1.10
CA ILE A 112 17.19 -0.44 2.50
C ILE A 112 16.38 0.51 3.41
N ASP A 113 16.27 1.78 3.04
CA ASP A 113 15.49 2.76 3.79
C ASP A 113 14.00 2.39 3.84
N ALA A 114 13.43 1.96 2.71
CA ALA A 114 12.05 1.49 2.63
C ALA A 114 11.80 0.24 3.50
N LEU A 115 12.73 -0.72 3.51
CA LEU A 115 12.69 -1.90 4.37
C LEU A 115 12.75 -1.50 5.85
N GLY A 116 13.59 -0.53 6.23
CA GLY A 116 13.65 0.01 7.58
C GLY A 116 12.35 0.71 8.00
N ALA A 117 11.73 1.48 7.11
CA ALA A 117 10.43 2.12 7.37
C ALA A 117 9.30 1.09 7.51
N LEU A 118 9.30 0.05 6.67
CA LEU A 118 8.37 -1.08 6.77
C LEU A 118 8.52 -1.79 8.12
N GLN A 119 9.75 -2.09 8.52
CA GLN A 119 10.03 -2.74 9.80
C GLN A 119 9.43 -1.95 10.96
N LYS A 120 9.74 -0.65 11.07
CA LYS A 120 9.21 0.22 12.14
C LYS A 120 7.68 0.25 12.16
N THR A 121 7.06 0.38 10.99
CA THR A 121 5.59 0.41 10.88
C THR A 121 4.97 -0.92 11.29
N SER A 122 5.59 -2.04 10.91
CA SER A 122 5.12 -3.38 11.26
C SER A 122 5.27 -3.67 12.75
N GLU A 123 6.39 -3.28 13.37
CA GLU A 123 6.63 -3.42 14.82
C GLU A 123 5.57 -2.66 15.61
N ALA A 124 5.30 -1.40 15.25
CA ALA A 124 4.24 -0.62 15.90
C ALA A 124 2.85 -1.27 15.78
N ARG A 125 2.55 -1.93 14.66
CA ARG A 125 1.29 -2.67 14.48
C ARG A 125 1.24 -3.91 15.37
N PHE A 126 2.31 -4.70 15.42
CA PHE A 126 2.39 -5.89 16.28
C PHE A 126 2.31 -5.52 17.76
N ASP A 127 3.00 -4.47 18.19
CA ASP A 127 2.95 -4.02 19.59
C ASP A 127 1.54 -3.56 19.98
N ASN A 128 0.83 -2.88 19.07
CA ASN A 128 -0.57 -2.51 19.30
C ASN A 128 -1.50 -3.74 19.32
N GLU A 129 -1.29 -4.72 18.46
CA GLU A 129 -2.07 -5.97 18.45
C GLU A 129 -1.85 -6.77 19.74
N LEU A 130 -0.60 -6.93 20.18
CA LEU A 130 -0.25 -7.60 21.44
C LEU A 130 -0.84 -6.86 22.65
N ARG A 131 -0.81 -5.52 22.66
CA ARG A 131 -1.45 -4.73 23.72
C ARG A 131 -2.96 -5.01 23.80
N ARG A 132 -3.66 -5.03 22.67
CA ARG A 132 -5.09 -5.34 22.60
C ARG A 132 -5.40 -6.76 23.08
N LEU A 133 -4.59 -7.73 22.69
CA LEU A 133 -4.75 -9.13 23.15
C LEU A 133 -4.55 -9.24 24.66
N LYS A 134 -3.61 -8.48 25.23
CA LYS A 134 -3.41 -8.41 26.68
C LYS A 134 -4.60 -7.78 27.40
N GLU A 135 -5.18 -6.72 26.85
CA GLU A 135 -6.41 -6.08 27.38
C GLU A 135 -7.60 -7.06 27.34
N GLN A 136 -7.73 -7.85 26.27
CA GLN A 136 -8.75 -8.90 26.17
C GLN A 136 -8.55 -9.99 27.23
N GLN A 137 -7.32 -10.48 27.42
CA GLN A 137 -7.02 -11.43 28.49
C GLN A 137 -7.35 -10.87 29.88
N ALA A 138 -7.03 -9.60 30.14
CA ALA A 138 -7.37 -8.95 31.40
C ALA A 138 -8.90 -8.88 31.62
N THR A 139 -9.66 -8.66 30.55
CA THR A 139 -11.14 -8.68 30.60
C THR A 139 -11.67 -10.08 30.89
N LEU A 140 -11.10 -11.10 30.25
CA LEU A 140 -11.45 -12.51 30.48
C LEU A 140 -11.10 -12.98 31.90
N GLY A 141 -10.05 -12.43 32.50
CA GLY A 141 -9.66 -12.68 33.89
C GLY A 141 -10.34 -11.77 34.91
N SER A 142 -11.28 -10.91 34.50
CA SER A 142 -11.91 -9.94 35.39
C SER A 142 -12.85 -10.59 36.42
N ALA A 143 -12.92 -9.99 37.61
CA ALA A 143 -13.85 -10.44 38.65
C ALA A 143 -15.33 -10.32 38.23
N GLU A 144 -15.65 -9.39 37.34
CA GLU A 144 -17.00 -9.22 36.80
C GLU A 144 -17.41 -10.40 35.92
N LEU A 145 -16.55 -10.80 34.97
CA LEU A 145 -16.81 -11.98 34.15
C LEU A 145 -16.86 -13.24 35.01
N ALA A 146 -15.98 -13.36 36.01
CA ALA A 146 -15.99 -14.50 36.94
C ALA A 146 -17.35 -14.64 37.67
N ARG A 147 -17.98 -13.52 38.08
CA ARG A 147 -19.31 -13.54 38.70
C ARG A 147 -20.40 -13.99 37.72
N LEU A 148 -20.33 -13.55 36.46
CA LEU A 148 -21.27 -13.98 35.42
C LEU A 148 -21.11 -15.47 35.11
N VAL A 149 -19.87 -15.96 35.02
CA VAL A 149 -19.56 -17.38 34.83
C VAL A 149 -20.06 -18.23 36.01
N ALA A 150 -19.97 -17.72 37.23
CA ALA A 150 -20.53 -18.41 38.40
C ALA A 150 -22.07 -18.52 38.34
N ALA A 151 -22.74 -17.54 37.72
CA ALA A 151 -24.19 -17.56 37.53
C ALA A 151 -24.63 -18.44 36.34
N ASP A 152 -23.80 -18.60 35.32
CA ASP A 152 -24.06 -19.44 34.15
C ASP A 152 -22.79 -20.22 33.72
N PRO A 153 -22.73 -21.54 34.01
CA PRO A 153 -21.61 -22.39 33.63
C PRO A 153 -21.33 -22.47 32.12
N ALA A 154 -22.32 -22.24 31.25
CA ALA A 154 -22.11 -22.22 29.80
C ALA A 154 -21.20 -21.06 29.39
N LEU A 155 -21.26 -19.93 30.10
CA LEU A 155 -20.33 -18.81 29.91
C LEU A 155 -18.89 -19.19 30.29
N GLY A 156 -18.71 -20.14 31.21
CA GLY A 156 -17.38 -20.64 31.59
C GLY A 156 -16.65 -21.32 30.43
N GLN A 157 -17.34 -22.19 29.68
CA GLN A 157 -16.76 -22.85 28.51
C GLN A 157 -16.43 -21.85 27.39
N LEU A 158 -17.30 -20.84 27.19
CA LEU A 158 -17.06 -19.77 26.22
C LEU A 158 -15.87 -18.90 26.63
N ALA A 159 -15.76 -18.53 27.91
CA ALA A 159 -14.64 -17.76 28.43
C ALA A 159 -13.31 -18.51 28.32
N GLU A 160 -13.30 -19.81 28.62
CA GLU A 160 -12.10 -20.65 28.48
C GLU A 160 -11.66 -20.77 27.00
N ARG A 161 -12.61 -20.99 26.08
CA ARG A 161 -12.32 -21.02 24.65
C ARG A 161 -11.80 -19.67 24.15
N ALA A 162 -12.42 -18.58 24.57
CA ALA A 162 -11.96 -17.23 24.23
C ALA A 162 -10.54 -16.98 24.75
N ALA A 163 -10.22 -17.41 25.98
CA ALA A 163 -8.88 -17.29 26.54
C ALA A 163 -7.84 -18.06 25.69
N LYS A 164 -8.12 -19.33 25.38
CA LYS A 164 -7.27 -20.15 24.50
C LYS A 164 -7.08 -19.52 23.12
N ASP A 165 -8.15 -19.01 22.52
CA ASP A 165 -8.10 -18.35 21.21
C ASP A 165 -7.23 -17.07 21.27
N THR A 166 -7.33 -16.27 22.35
CA THR A 166 -6.49 -15.08 22.51
C THR A 166 -5.01 -15.41 22.70
N GLU A 167 -4.69 -16.47 23.46
CA GLU A 167 -3.31 -16.95 23.64
C GLU A 167 -2.71 -17.44 22.32
N GLN A 168 -3.45 -18.25 21.57
CA GLN A 168 -3.01 -18.73 20.26
C GLN A 168 -2.79 -17.59 19.28
N ARG A 169 -3.66 -16.57 19.30
CA ARG A 169 -3.46 -15.36 18.49
C ARG A 169 -2.21 -14.60 18.90
N ALA A 170 -1.95 -14.42 20.20
CA ALA A 170 -0.74 -13.75 20.67
C ALA A 170 0.53 -14.48 20.20
N ALA A 171 0.58 -15.80 20.36
CA ALA A 171 1.71 -16.60 19.86
C ALA A 171 1.87 -16.51 18.33
N SER A 172 0.76 -16.47 17.58
CA SER A 172 0.78 -16.29 16.12
C SER A 172 1.28 -14.89 15.71
N VAL A 173 0.91 -13.85 16.45
CA VAL A 173 1.44 -12.48 16.26
C VAL A 173 2.94 -12.45 16.47
N ASP A 174 3.43 -13.02 17.57
CA ASP A 174 4.86 -13.06 17.87
C ASP A 174 5.66 -13.84 16.81
N LYS A 175 5.14 -14.98 16.36
CA LYS A 175 5.78 -15.75 15.27
C LYS A 175 5.84 -14.96 13.96
N ARG A 176 4.76 -14.27 13.60
CA ARG A 176 4.71 -13.40 12.41
C ARG A 176 5.70 -12.24 12.51
N ARG A 177 5.82 -11.63 13.69
CA ARG A 177 6.81 -10.60 13.99
C ARG A 177 8.24 -11.11 13.74
N GLN A 178 8.61 -12.23 14.36
CA GLN A 178 9.94 -12.83 14.20
C GLN A 178 10.25 -13.14 12.72
N THR A 179 9.31 -13.78 12.02
CA THR A 179 9.46 -14.13 10.60
C THR A 179 9.68 -12.89 9.74
N LEU A 180 8.91 -11.81 9.96
CA LEU A 180 9.08 -10.58 9.21
C LEU A 180 10.43 -9.91 9.49
N THR A 181 10.85 -9.84 10.76
CA THR A 181 12.15 -9.28 11.14
C THR A 181 13.30 -10.05 10.49
N ASP A 182 13.22 -11.38 10.44
CA ASP A 182 14.26 -12.20 9.82
C ASP A 182 14.30 -12.02 8.30
N ILE A 183 13.13 -11.93 7.63
CA ILE A 183 13.04 -11.65 6.19
C ILE A 183 13.64 -10.26 5.87
N ILE A 184 13.27 -9.23 6.63
CA ILE A 184 13.79 -7.86 6.43
C ILE A 184 15.31 -7.83 6.63
N ARG A 185 15.81 -8.50 7.68
CA ARG A 185 17.26 -8.59 7.93
C ARG A 185 17.99 -9.27 6.78
N GLN A 186 17.47 -10.40 6.29
CA GLN A 186 18.07 -11.11 5.16
C GLN A 186 18.07 -10.26 3.89
N ALA A 187 16.96 -9.57 3.60
CA ALA A 187 16.87 -8.68 2.45
C ALA A 187 17.87 -7.52 2.52
N ALA A 188 18.02 -6.89 3.70
CA ALA A 188 19.01 -5.83 3.91
C ALA A 188 20.44 -6.31 3.65
N VAL A 189 20.82 -7.49 4.19
CA VAL A 189 22.16 -8.07 3.96
C VAL A 189 22.42 -8.36 2.47
N VAL A 190 21.41 -8.81 1.73
CA VAL A 190 21.55 -9.06 0.29
C VAL A 190 21.77 -7.75 -0.48
N LEU A 191 21.01 -6.70 -0.14
CA LEU A 191 21.13 -5.38 -0.76
C LEU A 191 22.47 -4.71 -0.44
N GLU A 192 22.96 -4.85 0.80
CA GLU A 192 24.27 -4.34 1.21
C GLU A 192 25.41 -5.01 0.42
N LYS A 193 25.37 -6.34 0.28
CA LYS A 193 26.36 -7.07 -0.53
C LYS A 193 26.32 -6.69 -2.01
N GLY A 194 25.12 -6.46 -2.55
CA GLY A 194 24.95 -6.00 -3.94
C GLY A 194 25.45 -4.58 -4.18
N ARG A 195 25.71 -3.80 -3.13
CA ARG A 195 26.28 -2.45 -3.22
C ARG A 195 27.81 -2.44 -3.22
N GLU A 196 28.44 -3.50 -2.72
CA GLU A 196 29.91 -3.61 -2.60
C GLU A 196 30.60 -4.26 -3.80
N GLY A 197 29.85 -4.93 -4.69
CA GLY A 197 30.37 -5.67 -5.84
C GLY A 197 29.97 -5.04 -7.16
#